data_AF-A0A2E0FM98-F1
#
_entry.id   AF-A0A2E0FM98-F1
#
_cell.length_a   1.000
_cell.length_b   1.000
_cell.length_c   1.000
_cell.angle_alpha   90.00
_cell.angle_beta   90.00
_cell.angle_gamma   90.00
#
_symmetry.space_group_name_H-M   'P 1'
#
loop_
_entity.id
_entity.type
_entity.pdbx_description
1 polymer ?
#
loop_
_entity_poly.entity_id
_entity_poly.type
_entity_poly.pdbx_seq_one_letter_code
_entity_poly.pdbx_strand_id
1 'polypeptide(L)' 'MAIVVDKEARAKINLSLLVTGRKPDGYHTLDSIILFVSFCDRLSYKIDKEVSLDISGPFGDPL' A
#
# COMPACT_ATOMS: atom_id res chain seq x y z
N MET A 1 -20.00 16.94 13.92
CA MET A 1 -19.84 16.00 12.79
C MET A 1 -18.37 15.63 12.70
N ALA A 2 -18.04 14.34 12.67
CA ALA A 2 -16.66 13.91 12.40
C ALA A 2 -16.38 14.09 10.91
N ILE A 3 -15.23 14.67 10.57
CA ILE A 3 -14.76 14.74 9.18
C ILE A 3 -14.18 13.37 8.84
N VAL A 4 -14.81 12.69 7.89
CA VAL A 4 -14.29 11.46 7.29
C VAL A 4 -13.57 11.85 5.99
N VAL A 5 -12.35 11.35 5.83
CA VAL A 5 -11.56 11.53 4.61
C VAL A 5 -11.52 10.20 3.87
N ASP A 6 -11.86 10.24 2.59
CA ASP A 6 -11.78 9.09 1.68
C ASP A 6 -10.62 9.28 0.69
N LYS A 7 -9.82 8.23 0.54
CA LYS A 7 -8.69 8.18 -0.41
C LYS A 7 -8.63 6.85 -1.13
N GLU A 8 -8.20 6.91 -2.39
CA GLU A 8 -7.84 5.73 -3.18
C GLU A 8 -6.33 5.48 -3.08
N ALA A 9 -5.96 4.27 -2.65
CA ALA A 9 -4.59 3.78 -2.63
C ALA A 9 -4.37 2.89 -3.86
N ARG A 10 -3.92 3.50 -4.95
CA ARG A 10 -3.74 2.81 -6.23
C ARG A 10 -2.65 1.74 -6.14
N ALA A 11 -2.98 0.53 -6.60
CA ALA A 11 -2.02 -0.55 -6.74
C ALA A 11 -0.98 -0.23 -7.81
N LYS A 12 0.20 -0.83 -7.68
CA LYS A 12 1.29 -0.75 -8.66
C LYS A 12 1.62 -2.12 -9.22
N ILE A 13 2.06 -2.13 -10.47
CA ILE A 13 2.70 -3.27 -11.11
C ILE A 13 4.15 -2.88 -11.40
N ASN A 14 5.09 -3.81 -11.19
CA ASN A 14 6.45 -3.67 -11.69
C ASN A 14 6.47 -4.20 -13.12
N LEU A 15 6.60 -3.33 -14.12
CA LEU A 15 6.72 -3.72 -15.53
C LEU A 15 8.10 -4.32 -15.82
N SER A 16 9.12 -3.82 -15.11
CA SER A 16 10.43 -4.46 -15.03
C SER A 16 10.94 -4.42 -13.60
N LEU A 17 11.71 -5.43 -13.22
CA LEU A 17 12.39 -5.48 -11.95
C LEU A 17 13.72 -6.19 -12.12
N LEU A 18 14.81 -5.46 -11.93
CA LEU A 18 16.16 -5.98 -11.91
C LEU A 18 16.74 -5.85 -10.51
N VAL A 19 17.25 -6.97 -10.00
CA VAL A 19 18.02 -7.02 -8.75
C VAL A 19 19.48 -6.78 -9.11
N THR A 20 20.04 -5.65 -8.68
CA THR A 20 21.40 -5.23 -9.10
C THR A 20 22.48 -5.51 -8.06
N GLY A 21 22.10 -5.88 -6.83
CA GLY A 21 23.06 -6.26 -5.80
C GLY A 21 22.41 -6.49 -4.44
N ARG A 22 23.19 -6.99 -3.49
CA ARG A 22 22.77 -7.17 -2.09
C ARG A 22 23.44 -6.11 -1.21
N LYS A 23 22.64 -5.46 -0.37
CA LYS A 23 23.09 -4.45 0.59
C LYS A 23 23.51 -5.11 1.91
N PRO A 24 24.35 -4.46 2.73
CA PRO A 24 24.76 -4.98 4.04
C PRO A 24 23.62 -5.13 5.05
N ASP A 25 22.52 -4.40 4.86
CA ASP A 25 21.32 -4.45 5.70
C ASP A 25 20.40 -5.66 5.40
N GLY A 26 20.82 -6.56 4.51
CA GLY A 26 20.08 -7.76 4.13
C GLY A 26 19.10 -7.58 2.97
N TYR A 27 18.86 -6.35 2.52
CA TYR A 27 18.02 -6.06 1.35
C TYR A 27 18.80 -6.10 0.04
N HIS A 28 18.11 -5.88 -1.07
CA HIS A 28 18.71 -5.76 -2.40
C HIS A 28 18.61 -4.34 -2.96
N THR A 29 19.57 -3.98 -3.80
CA THR A 29 19.45 -2.81 -4.68
C THR A 29 18.61 -3.23 -5.89
N LEU A 30 17.63 -2.40 -6.25
CA LEU A 30 16.67 -2.67 -7.31
C LEU A 30 16.70 -1.56 -8.34
N ASP A 31 16.63 -1.93 -9.61
CA ASP A 31 16.26 -1.06 -10.72
C ASP A 31 14.89 -1.52 -11.24
N SER A 32 13.91 -0.62 -11.33
CA SER A 32 12.52 -1.01 -11.63
C SER A 32 11.76 0.08 -12.37
N ILE A 33 11.00 -0.35 -13.37
CA ILE A 33 9.95 0.46 -14.00
C ILE A 33 8.62 0.04 -13.38
N ILE A 34 7.95 0.99 -12.72
CA ILE A 34 6.65 0.75 -12.08
C ILE A 34 5.55 1.54 -12.77
N LEU A 35 4.33 1.00 -12.71
CA LEU A 35 3.13 1.66 -13.19
C LEU A 35 2.01 1.51 -12.15
N PHE A 36 1.33 2.62 -11.85
CA PHE A 36 0.10 2.59 -11.08
C PHE A 36 -1.09 2.26 -11.97
N VAL A 37 -1.91 1.30 -11.53
CA VAL A 37 -3.13 0.88 -12.24
C VAL A 37 -4.38 1.49 -11.61
N SER A 38 -5.54 1.36 -12.24
CA SER A 38 -6.80 1.87 -11.69
C SER A 38 -7.34 1.01 -10.53
N PHE A 39 -6.84 -0.23 -10.39
CA PHE A 39 -7.15 -1.07 -9.24
C PHE A 39 -6.57 -0.43 -7.97
N CYS A 40 -7.38 -0.34 -6.91
CA CYS A 40 -7.01 0.34 -5.68
C CYS A 40 -7.74 -0.21 -4.47
N ASP A 41 -7.13 -0.04 -3.31
CA ASP A 41 -7.84 -0.11 -2.03
C ASP A 41 -8.45 1.26 -1.72
N ARG A 42 -9.55 1.26 -0.97
CA ARG A 42 -10.20 2.47 -0.48
C ARG A 42 -9.95 2.62 1.01
N LEU A 43 -9.41 3.77 1.38
CA LEU A 43 -9.10 4.12 2.75
C LEU A 43 -10.07 5.21 3.21
N SER A 44 -10.85 4.88 4.23
CA SER A 44 -11.73 5.82 4.92
C SER A 44 -11.22 5.99 6.35
N TYR A 45 -10.94 7.23 6.76
CA TYR A 45 -10.39 7.50 8.09
C TYR A 45 -10.89 8.82 8.66
N LYS A 46 -10.88 8.88 9.98
CA LYS A 46 -11.22 10.06 10.79
C LYS A 46 -10.19 10.20 11.91
N ILE A 47 -10.07 11.39 12.47
CA ILE A 47 -9.31 11.57 13.72
C ILE A 47 -10.07 10.86 14.85
N ASP A 48 -9.35 10.06 15.63
CA ASP A 48 -9.86 9.42 16.82
C ASP A 48 -8.79 9.42 17.92
N LYS A 49 -9.20 9.13 19.17
CA LYS A 49 -8.29 9.08 20.33
C LYS A 49 -7.44 7.80 20.35
N GLU A 50 -7.92 6.76 19.69
CA GLU A 50 -7.31 5.43 19.63
C GLU A 50 -7.08 5.01 18.19
N VAL A 51 -6.02 4.24 17.93
CA VAL A 51 -5.77 3.65 16.62
C VAL A 51 -6.57 2.36 16.52
N SER A 52 -7.45 2.30 15.52
CA SER A 52 -8.19 1.10 15.14
C SER A 52 -8.07 0.89 13.64
N LEU A 53 -8.20 -0.36 13.21
CA LEU A 53 -8.14 -0.76 11.82
C LEU A 53 -9.22 -1.82 11.57
N ASP A 54 -10.03 -1.57 10.55
CA ASP A 54 -10.98 -2.53 10.01
C ASP A 54 -10.62 -2.76 8.55
N ILE A 55 -10.55 -4.02 8.14
CA ILE A 55 -10.17 -4.42 6.79
C ILE A 55 -11.29 -5.30 6.24
N SER A 56 -11.67 -5.06 4.99
CA SER A 56 -12.70 -5.83 4.31
C SER A 56 -12.30 -6.15 2.88
N GLY A 57 -13.02 -7.10 2.27
CA GLY A 57 -12.79 -7.53 0.89
C GLY A 57 -12.04 -8.85 0.79
N PRO A 58 -11.76 -9.31 -0.45
CA PRO A 58 -11.30 -10.68 -0.72
C PRO A 58 -9.99 -11.10 -0.07
N PHE A 59 -9.17 -10.14 0.38
CA PHE A 59 -7.86 -10.37 1.02
C PHE A 59 -7.76 -9.70 2.40
N GLY A 60 -8.90 -9.33 2.99
CA GLY A 60 -8.97 -8.55 4.22
C GLY A 60 -8.96 -9.38 5.51
N ASP A 61 -8.24 -10.50 5.54
CA ASP A 61 -8.15 -11.28 6.78
C ASP A 61 -7.63 -10.38 7.93
N PRO A 62 -8.18 -10.52 9.15
CA PRO A 62 -7.77 -9.68 10.28
C PRO A 62 -6.28 -9.81 10.57
N LEU A 63 -5.61 -8.68 10.85
CA LEU A 63 -4.21 -8.62 11.28
C LEU A 63 -4.00 -9.13 12.71
#